data_AF-A0A5N7MZN3-F1
#
_entry.id   AF-A0A5N7MZN3-F1
#
_cell.length_a   1.000
_cell.length_b   1.000
_cell.length_c   1.000
_cell.angle_alpha   90.00
_cell.angle_beta   90.00
_cell.angle_gamma   90.00
#
_symmetry.space_group_name_H-M   'P 1'
#
loop_
_entity.id
_entity.type
_entity.pdbx_description
1 polymer ?
#
loop_
_entity_poly.entity_id
_entity_poly.type
_entity_poly.pdbx_seq_one_letter_code
_entity_poly.pdbx_strand_id
1 'polypeptide(L)'
;MNGPEMLTADDFATRLGTTRATINTWRQKHQVLGLEGAKRGFRFPAWQIGEDGKPFAVLPELFERLGDAPWAVYRFFIQRHPELDGLTAQEALRRGREKDVLEAAENAGRTFG
;
A
#
# COMPACT_ATOMS: atom_id res chain seq x y z
N MET A 1 18.86 -2.72 -6.00
CA MET A 1 17.44 -2.68 -5.56
C MET A 1 17.45 -2.22 -4.11
N ASN A 2 17.09 -0.96 -3.85
CA ASN A 2 16.87 -0.47 -2.49
C ASN A 2 15.65 -1.21 -1.93
N GLY A 3 15.76 -1.74 -0.71
CA GLY A 3 14.61 -2.29 -0.01
C GLY A 3 13.49 -1.24 0.10
N PRO A 4 12.25 -1.65 0.39
CA PRO A 4 11.17 -0.71 0.58
C PRO A 4 11.54 0.24 1.72
N GLU A 5 11.67 1.53 1.40
CA GLU A 5 11.95 2.57 2.39
C GLU A 5 10.77 2.62 3.38
N MET A 6 11.00 2.16 4.60
CA MET A 6 9.97 2.06 5.64
C MET A 6 10.04 3.26 6.58
N LEU A 7 9.16 4.23 6.34
CA LEU A 7 9.10 5.48 7.07
C LEU A 7 8.33 5.29 8.39
N THR A 8 8.63 6.16 9.36
CA THR A 8 7.81 6.30 10.57
C THR A 8 6.58 7.14 10.26
N ALA A 9 5.57 7.12 11.13
CA ALA A 9 4.39 7.98 10.96
C ALA A 9 4.74 9.48 10.88
N ASP A 10 5.83 9.88 11.54
CA ASP A 10 6.32 11.26 11.56
C ASP A 10 6.95 11.63 10.22
N ASP A 11 7.91 10.83 9.74
CA ASP A 11 8.58 11.06 8.45
C ASP A 11 7.59 10.99 7.27
N PHE A 12 6.67 10.02 7.31
CA PHE A 12 5.61 9.89 6.32
C PHE A 12 4.70 11.12 6.31
N ALA A 13 4.39 11.68 7.48
CA ALA A 13 3.62 12.92 7.59
C ALA A 13 4.39 14.12 7.02
N THR A 14 5.66 14.27 7.36
CA THR A 14 6.54 15.31 6.82
C THR A 14 6.59 15.25 5.29
N ARG A 15 6.70 14.06 4.72
CA ARG A 15 6.80 13.87 3.27
C ARG A 15 5.52 14.25 2.52
N LEU A 16 4.37 14.05 3.15
CA LEU A 16 3.06 14.45 2.63
C LEU A 16 2.66 15.88 3.01
N GLY A 17 3.53 16.60 3.74
CA GLY A 17 3.20 17.94 4.25
C GLY A 17 2.01 17.94 5.21
N THR A 18 1.83 16.86 5.98
CA THR A 18 0.71 16.68 6.91
C THR A 18 1.18 16.36 8.33
N THR A 19 0.26 16.00 9.22
CA THR A 19 0.58 15.65 10.62
C THR A 19 0.47 14.15 10.87
N ARG A 20 1.22 13.66 11.86
CA ARG A 20 1.10 12.27 12.34
C ARG A 20 -0.34 11.89 12.72
N ALA A 21 -1.13 12.84 13.26
CA ALA A 21 -2.54 12.61 13.57
C ALA A 21 -3.35 12.33 12.30
N THR A 22 -3.14 13.12 11.24
CA THR A 22 -3.75 12.89 9.92
C THR A 22 -3.39 11.51 9.36
N ILE A 23 -2.12 11.12 9.43
CA ILE A 23 -1.67 9.79 8.97
C ILE A 23 -2.36 8.67 9.75
N ASN A 24 -2.55 8.82 11.06
CA ASN A 24 -3.27 7.82 11.85
C ASN A 24 -4.75 7.75 11.46
N THR A 25 -5.41 8.89 11.19
CA THR A 25 -6.77 8.93 10.66
C THR A 25 -6.87 8.25 9.29
N TRP A 26 -5.94 8.53 8.38
CA TRP A 26 -5.91 7.88 7.07
C TRP A 26 -5.67 6.38 7.18
N ARG A 27 -4.84 5.94 8.13
CA ARG A 27 -4.60 4.52 8.41
C ARG A 27 -5.88 3.83 8.88
N GLN A 28 -6.63 4.46 9.79
CA GLN A 28 -7.92 3.95 10.26
C GLN A 28 -8.98 3.90 9.16
N LYS A 29 -8.83 4.71 8.12
CA LYS A 29 -9.70 4.73 6.93
C LYS A 29 -9.17 3.89 5.76
N HIS A 30 -8.10 3.12 5.97
CA HIS A 30 -7.42 2.34 4.93
C HIS A 30 -6.93 3.14 3.71
N GLN A 31 -6.76 4.46 3.87
CA GLN A 31 -6.20 5.34 2.85
C GLN A 31 -4.68 5.27 2.79
N VAL A 32 -4.04 4.78 3.86
CA VAL A 32 -2.60 4.53 3.91
C VAL A 32 -2.32 3.17 4.52
N LEU A 33 -1.24 2.55 4.05
CA LEU A 33 -0.76 1.27 4.51
C LEU A 33 0.20 1.46 5.69
N GLY A 34 -0.27 1.13 6.89
CA GLY A 34 0.53 1.08 8.11
C GLY A 34 0.79 -0.36 8.54
N LEU A 35 2.05 -0.78 8.53
CA LEU A 35 2.48 -2.11 8.96
C LEU A 35 2.92 -2.08 10.41
N GLU A 36 2.35 -2.95 11.24
CA GLU A 36 2.83 -3.13 12.59
C GLU A 36 4.16 -3.88 12.55
N GLY A 37 5.24 -3.20 12.97
CA GLY A 37 6.58 -3.78 13.00
C GLY A 37 6.82 -4.62 14.25
N ALA A 38 7.93 -5.37 14.26
CA ALA A 38 8.36 -6.16 15.42
C ALA A 38 8.70 -5.32 16.68
N LYS A 39 8.98 -4.02 16.52
CA LYS A 39 9.08 -3.05 17.62
C LYS A 39 7.80 -2.24 17.69
N ARG A 40 7.40 -1.82 18.91
CA ARG A 40 6.27 -0.90 19.15
C ARG A 40 6.23 0.24 18.14
N GLY A 41 5.26 0.19 17.22
CA GLY A 41 5.00 1.26 16.25
C GLY A 41 4.59 0.77 14.87
N PHE A 42 4.02 1.68 14.09
CA PHE A 42 3.64 1.46 12.70
C PHE A 42 4.71 1.99 11.76
N ARG A 43 4.97 1.24 10.69
CA ARG A 43 5.85 1.59 9.58
C ARG A 43 5.02 1.80 8.32
N PHE A 44 5.35 2.86 7.59
CA PHE A 44 4.66 3.27 6.39
C PHE A 44 5.61 3.14 5.22
N PRO A 45 5.35 2.24 4.26
CA PRO A 45 6.22 2.12 3.11
C PRO A 45 6.14 3.38 2.23
N ALA A 46 7.28 4.00 1.91
CA ALA A 46 7.35 5.23 1.12
C ALA A 46 6.79 5.06 -0.30
N TRP A 47 6.90 3.86 -0.87
CA TRP A 47 6.42 3.54 -2.21
C TRP A 47 4.92 3.73 -2.39
N GLN A 48 4.14 3.77 -1.31
CA GLN A 48 2.69 3.98 -1.39
C GLN A 48 2.35 5.41 -1.81
N ILE A 49 3.31 6.34 -1.68
CA ILE A 49 3.22 7.70 -2.18
C ILE A 49 3.56 7.66 -3.68
N GLY A 50 2.56 7.95 -4.51
CA GLY A 50 2.73 8.10 -5.95
C GLY A 50 3.56 9.33 -6.32
N GLU A 51 3.87 9.50 -7.60
CA GLU A 51 4.63 10.65 -8.10
C GLU A 51 3.92 11.99 -7.85
N ASP A 52 2.60 11.99 -7.71
CA ASP A 52 1.79 13.16 -7.32
C ASP A 52 2.01 13.59 -5.85
N GLY A 53 2.84 12.86 -5.10
CA GLY A 53 3.06 13.13 -3.68
C GLY A 53 1.86 12.76 -2.80
N LYS A 54 1.00 11.86 -3.28
CA LYS A 54 -0.18 11.38 -2.55
C LYS A 54 -0.19 9.86 -2.45
N PRO A 55 -0.77 9.29 -1.39
CA PRO A 55 -0.96 7.85 -1.30
C PRO A 55 -1.87 7.33 -2.43
N PHE A 56 -1.64 6.09 -2.88
CA PHE A 56 -2.46 5.47 -3.92
C PHE A 56 -3.94 5.41 -3.52
N ALA A 57 -4.81 5.99 -4.35
CA ALA A 57 -6.24 6.05 -4.11
C ALA A 57 -6.92 4.67 -4.10
N VAL A 58 -6.29 3.66 -4.70
CA VAL A 58 -6.77 2.26 -4.71
C VAL A 58 -6.61 1.55 -3.36
N LEU A 59 -5.86 2.10 -2.40
CA LEU A 59 -5.57 1.42 -1.13
C LEU A 59 -6.83 0.97 -0.37
N PRO A 60 -7.85 1.83 -0.13
CA PRO A 60 -9.06 1.41 0.59
C PRO A 60 -9.75 0.23 -0.11
N GLU A 61 -9.85 0.29 -1.43
CA GLU A 61 -10.50 -0.75 -2.24
C GLU A 61 -9.70 -2.07 -2.25
N LEU A 62 -8.36 -1.98 -2.14
CA LEU A 62 -7.50 -3.16 -1.98
C LEU A 62 -7.68 -3.79 -0.61
N PHE A 63 -7.84 -3.00 0.45
CA PHE A 63 -8.17 -3.52 1.78
C PHE A 63 -9.53 -4.23 1.80
N GLU A 64 -10.53 -3.71 1.09
CA GLU A 64 -11.83 -4.40 0.99
C GLU A 64 -11.74 -5.74 0.24
N ARG A 65 -10.90 -5.83 -0.81
CA ARG A 65 -10.74 -7.06 -1.61
C ARG A 65 -9.80 -8.10 -0.98
N LEU A 66 -8.67 -7.67 -0.42
CA LEU A 66 -7.64 -8.54 0.15
C LEU A 66 -7.92 -8.89 1.63
N GLY A 67 -8.92 -8.25 2.22
CA GLY A 67 -9.22 -8.30 3.64
C GLY A 67 -8.48 -7.24 4.43
N ASP A 68 -8.98 -6.96 5.64
CA ASP A 68 -8.50 -5.96 6.61
C ASP A 68 -7.11 -6.29 7.20
N ALA A 69 -6.23 -6.90 6.40
CA ALA A 69 -4.92 -7.38 6.77
C ALA A 69 -3.83 -6.52 6.08
N PRO A 70 -3.23 -5.55 6.79
CA PRO A 70 -2.21 -4.66 6.22
C PRO A 70 -1.03 -5.44 5.62
N TRP A 71 -0.62 -6.54 6.25
CA TRP A 71 0.44 -7.38 5.74
C TRP A 71 0.06 -8.10 4.43
N ALA A 72 -1.20 -8.46 4.22
CA ALA A 72 -1.67 -9.05 2.96
C ALA A 72 -1.57 -8.02 1.82
N VAL A 73 -2.08 -6.80 2.05
CA VAL A 73 -1.97 -5.68 1.10
C VAL A 73 -0.50 -5.40 0.79
N TYR A 74 0.36 -5.30 1.80
CA TYR A 74 1.80 -5.09 1.58
C TYR A 74 2.42 -6.17 0.69
N ARG A 75 2.16 -7.45 0.99
CA ARG A 75 2.70 -8.59 0.22
C ARG A 75 2.23 -8.53 -1.22
N PHE A 76 0.95 -8.22 -1.44
CA PHE A 76 0.40 -8.01 -2.77
C PHE A 76 1.17 -6.91 -3.54
N PHE A 77 1.55 -5.82 -2.89
CA PHE A 77 2.30 -4.75 -3.56
C PHE A 77 3.75 -5.10 -3.92
N ILE A 78 4.44 -5.91 -3.11
CA ILE A 78 5.84 -6.28 -3.36
C ILE A 78 5.97 -7.54 -4.21
N GLN A 79 4.93 -8.36 -4.28
CA GLN A 79 4.88 -9.56 -5.10
C GLN A 79 4.64 -9.20 -6.56
N ARG A 80 5.24 -10.00 -7.45
CA ARG A 80 4.94 -9.94 -8.88
C ARG A 80 3.71 -10.78 -9.18
N HIS A 81 2.79 -10.22 -9.95
CA HIS A 81 1.56 -10.88 -10.32
C HIS A 81 1.60 -11.24 -11.80
N PRO A 82 1.33 -12.50 -12.18
CA PRO A 82 1.25 -12.89 -13.59
C PRO A 82 0.14 -12.11 -14.32
N GLU A 83 -0.94 -11.78 -13.63
CA GLU A 83 -2.06 -10.96 -14.14
C GLU A 83 -1.62 -9.55 -14.52
N LEU A 84 -0.60 -9.02 -13.86
CA LEU A 84 -0.01 -7.71 -14.15
C LEU A 84 1.16 -7.81 -15.13
N ASP A 85 1.21 -8.84 -15.98
CA ASP A 85 2.35 -9.10 -16.90
C ASP A 85 3.67 -9.35 -16.14
N GLY A 86 3.59 -9.97 -14.96
CA GLY A 86 4.74 -10.19 -14.08
C GLY A 86 5.24 -8.92 -13.36
N LEU A 87 4.50 -7.81 -13.44
CA LEU A 87 4.80 -6.59 -12.71
C LEU A 87 4.32 -6.68 -11.26
N THR A 88 4.86 -5.80 -10.42
CA THR A 88 4.30 -5.55 -9.09
C THR A 88 3.12 -4.60 -9.18
N ALA A 89 2.22 -4.61 -8.20
CA ALA A 89 1.11 -3.65 -8.18
C ALA A 89 1.63 -2.19 -8.15
N GLN A 90 2.76 -1.91 -7.50
CA GLN A 90 3.39 -0.58 -7.53
C GLN A 90 3.71 -0.11 -8.95
N GLU A 91 4.31 -1.00 -9.74
CA GLU A 91 4.72 -0.68 -11.12
C GLU A 91 3.50 -0.57 -12.04
N ALA A 92 2.51 -1.42 -11.86
CA ALA A 92 1.26 -1.33 -12.60
C ALA A 92 0.51 -0.01 -12.31
N LEU A 93 0.42 0.42 -11.04
CA LEU A 93 -0.16 1.71 -10.68
C LEU A 93 0.60 2.89 -11.28
N ARG A 94 1.94 2.85 -11.29
CA ARG A 94 2.76 3.87 -11.96
C ARG A 94 2.51 3.95 -13.45
N ARG A 95 2.14 2.84 -14.08
CA ARG A 95 1.74 2.78 -15.49
C ARG A 95 0.27 3.14 -15.74
N GLY A 96 -0.47 3.57 -14.70
CA GLY A 96 -1.90 3.89 -14.80
C GLY A 96 -2.81 2.65 -14.93
N ARG A 97 -2.29 1.45 -14.65
CA ARG A 97 -3.05 0.18 -14.70
C ARG A 97 -3.77 -0.09 -13.39
N GLU A 98 -4.52 0.89 -12.91
CA GLU A 98 -5.24 0.80 -11.63
C GLU A 98 -6.28 -0.31 -11.63
N LYS A 99 -7.03 -0.45 -12.73
CA LYS A 99 -8.04 -1.50 -12.88
C LYS A 99 -7.45 -2.90 -12.80
N ASP A 100 -6.37 -3.16 -13.54
CA ASP A 100 -5.70 -4.46 -13.51
C ASP A 100 -5.21 -4.83 -12.11
N VAL A 101 -4.73 -3.84 -11.34
CA VAL A 101 -4.27 -4.03 -9.96
C VAL A 101 -5.42 -4.45 -9.04
N LEU A 102 -6.60 -3.87 -9.22
CA LEU A 102 -7.79 -4.22 -8.43
C LEU A 102 -8.31 -5.61 -8.77
N GLU A 103 -8.30 -5.98 -10.06
CA GLU A 103 -8.68 -7.33 -10.52
C GLU A 103 -7.72 -8.39 -9.97
N ALA A 104 -6.40 -8.15 -10.05
CA ALA A 104 -5.40 -9.05 -9.48
C ALA A 104 -5.56 -9.19 -7.95
N ALA A 105 -5.98 -8.13 -7.27
CA ALA A 105 -6.24 -8.17 -5.84
C ALA A 105 -7.46 -9.03 -5.48
N GLU A 106 -8.52 -9.00 -6.29
CA GLU A 106 -9.68 -9.87 -6.12
C GLU A 106 -9.30 -11.36 -6.23
N ASN A 107 -8.48 -11.70 -7.23
CA ASN A 107 -8.00 -13.08 -7.42
C ASN A 107 -7.02 -13.52 -6.32
N ALA A 108 -6.15 -12.62 -5.88
CA ALA A 108 -5.27 -12.87 -4.74
C ALA A 108 -6.08 -13.11 -3.46
N GLY A 109 -7.10 -12.29 -3.17
CA GLY A 109 -7.97 -12.44 -2.01
C GLY A 109 -8.66 -13.81 -1.94
N ARG A 110 -9.11 -14.35 -3.08
CA ARG A 110 -9.67 -15.72 -3.17
C ARG A 110 -8.66 -16.83 -2.87
N THR A 111 -7.38 -16.60 -3.12
CA THR A 111 -6.32 -17.61 -2.90
C THR A 111 -5.90 -17.68 -1.43
N PHE A 112 -6.16 -16.63 -0.65
CA PHE A 112 -5.86 -16.56 0.78
C PHE A 112 -7.08 -16.79 1.70
N GLY A 113 -8.27 -17.03 1.12
CA GLY A 113 -9.54 -17.27 1.82
C GLY A 113 -9.84 -18.74 2.11
#